data_AF-T0YHG5-F1
#
_entry.id   AF-T0YHG5-F1
#
_cell.length_a   1.000
_cell.length_b   1.000
_cell.length_c   1.000
_cell.angle_alpha   90.00
_cell.angle_beta   90.00
_cell.angle_gamma   90.00
#
_symmetry.space_group_name_H-M   'P 1'
#
loop_
_entity.id
_entity.type
_entity.pdbx_description
1 polymer ?
#
loop_
_entity_poly.entity_id
_entity_poly.type
_entity_poly.pdbx_seq_one_letter_code
_entity_poly.pdbx_strand_id
1 'polypeptide(L)' 'MWIKLKSRFEKLPSQARVAQLMLALGLSVHKNVDGDYSIFCGEIQISPSQIGRTMNIDRRVVIET' A
#
# COMPACT_ATOMS: atom_id res chain seq x y z
N MET A 1 5.34 1.85 15.15
CA MET A 1 4.14 2.36 14.46
C MET A 1 3.12 1.26 14.15
N TRP A 2 3.55 0.10 13.60
CA TRP A 2 2.68 -1.02 13.22
C TRP A 2 1.67 -1.50 14.29
N ILE A 3 2.08 -1.58 15.56
CA ILE A 3 1.21 -2.07 16.65
C ILE A 3 -0.11 -1.28 16.74
N LYS A 4 -0.09 0.03 16.45
CA LYS A 4 -1.28 0.90 16.48
C LYS A 4 -2.21 0.69 15.28
N LEU A 5 -1.69 0.15 14.16
CA LEU A 5 -2.42 -0.04 12.91
C LEU A 5 -2.92 -1.48 12.74
N LYS A 6 -2.25 -2.46 13.35
CA LYS A 6 -2.55 -3.90 13.21
C LYS A 6 -4.03 -4.22 13.42
N SER A 7 -4.70 -3.59 14.40
CA SER A 7 -6.11 -3.83 14.70
C SER A 7 -7.05 -3.50 13.53
N ARG A 8 -6.69 -2.55 12.65
CA ARG A 8 -7.48 -2.22 11.44
C ARG A 8 -7.46 -3.34 10.40
N PHE A 9 -6.46 -4.21 10.46
CA PHE A 9 -6.23 -5.25 9.45
C PHE A 9 -6.52 -6.67 9.96
N GLU A 10 -7.15 -6.84 11.12
CA GLU A 10 -7.40 -8.18 11.71
C GLU A 10 -8.15 -9.13 10.78
N LYS A 11 -9.08 -8.60 9.96
CA LYS A 11 -9.85 -9.37 8.98
C LYS A 11 -9.32 -9.23 7.54
N LEU A 12 -8.20 -8.53 7.35
CA LEU A 12 -7.67 -8.11 6.06
C LEU A 12 -6.16 -8.46 5.96
N PRO A 13 -5.79 -9.76 6.00
CA PRO A 13 -4.39 -10.17 6.10
C PRO A 13 -3.54 -9.72 4.90
N SER A 14 -4.11 -9.67 3.70
CA SER A 14 -3.39 -9.23 2.50
C SER A 14 -3.07 -7.73 2.56
N GLN A 15 -4.04 -6.90 2.95
CA GLN A 15 -3.87 -5.47 3.17
C GLN A 15 -2.89 -5.21 4.32
N ALA A 16 -2.91 -6.03 5.37
CA ALA A 16 -1.95 -5.95 6.48
C ALA A 16 -0.50 -6.05 5.98
N ARG A 17 -0.22 -7.00 5.08
CA ARG A 17 1.11 -7.17 4.48
C ARG A 17 1.49 -5.97 3.61
N VAL A 18 0.55 -5.41 2.85
CA VAL A 18 0.78 -4.22 2.03
C VAL A 18 1.14 -3.03 2.92
N ALA A 19 0.34 -2.77 3.95
CA ALA A 19 0.59 -1.69 4.90
C ALA A 19 1.93 -1.85 5.62
N GLN A 20 2.31 -3.07 6.02
CA GLN A 20 3.64 -3.34 6.57
C GLN A 20 4.75 -2.98 5.60
N LEU A 21 4.63 -3.39 4.33
CA LEU A 21 5.62 -3.08 3.30
C LEU A 21 5.74 -1.57 3.09
N MET A 22 4.61 -0.88 2.95
CA MET A 22 4.57 0.58 2.79
C MET A 22 5.28 1.28 3.94
N LEU A 23 5.01 0.87 5.18
CA LEU A 23 5.64 1.43 6.37
C LEU A 23 7.14 1.13 6.44
N ALA A 24 7.55 -0.10 6.10
CA ALA A 24 8.94 -0.53 6.14
C ALA A 24 9.81 0.22 5.10
N LEU A 25 9.25 0.50 3.93
CA LEU A 25 9.93 1.21 2.84
C LEU A 25 9.72 2.73 2.89
N GLY A 26 8.89 3.24 3.81
CA GLY A 26 8.57 4.66 3.87
C GLY A 26 7.78 5.16 2.65
N LEU A 27 6.92 4.31 2.08
CA LEU A 27 6.08 4.68 0.95
C LEU A 27 5.03 5.71 1.37
N SER A 28 4.86 6.73 0.54
CA SER A 28 3.81 7.74 0.68
C SER A 28 2.73 7.54 -0.38
N VAL A 29 1.49 7.85 -0.02
CA VAL A 29 0.32 7.76 -0.91
C VAL A 29 -0.27 9.15 -1.08
N HIS A 30 -0.46 9.57 -2.33
CA HIS A 30 -1.08 10.84 -2.68
C HIS A 30 -2.37 10.58 -3.46
N LYS A 31 -3.42 11.35 -3.16
CA LYS A 31 -4.67 11.33 -3.93
C LYS A 31 -4.54 12.29 -5.10
N ASN A 32 -4.79 11.79 -6.31
CA ASN A 32 -4.74 12.56 -7.54
C ASN A 32 -6.07 13.29 -7.78
N VAL A 33 -6.05 14.26 -8.71
CA VAL A 33 -7.22 15.07 -9.09
C VAL A 33 -8.35 14.21 -9.66
N ASP A 34 -8.00 13.12 -10.35
CA ASP A 34 -8.95 12.18 -10.95
C ASP A 34 -9.59 11.21 -9.94
N GLY A 35 -9.24 11.32 -8.65
CA GLY A 35 -9.75 10.47 -7.58
C GLY A 35 -8.93 9.20 -7.32
N ASP A 36 -7.93 8.90 -8.16
CA ASP A 36 -7.01 7.78 -8.01
C ASP A 36 -5.91 8.03 -6.96
N TYR A 37 -5.24 6.97 -6.52
CA TYR A 37 -4.10 7.04 -5.61
C TYR A 37 -2.77 6.73 -6.31
N SER A 38 -1.77 7.57 -6.06
CA SER A 38 -0.39 7.37 -6.52
C SER A 38 0.53 7.05 -5.34
N ILE A 39 1.38 6.05 -5.52
CA ILE A 39 2.31 5.55 -4.50
C ILE A 39 3.71 6.04 -4.87
N PHE A 40 4.47 6.50 -3.88
CA PHE A 40 5.81 7.05 -4.07
C PHE A 40 6.79 6.50 -3.04
N CYS A 41 8.04 6.34 -3.45
CA CYS A 41 9.20 6.13 -2.60
C CYS A 41 10.13 7.33 -2.75
N GLY A 42 10.04 8.30 -1.86
CA GLY A 42 10.64 9.62 -2.07
C GLY A 42 10.01 10.29 -3.31
N GLU A 43 10.84 10.67 -4.28
CA GLU A 43 10.38 11.32 -5.52
C GLU A 43 10.00 10.32 -6.63
N ILE A 44 10.23 9.01 -6.41
CA ILE A 44 10.00 7.97 -7.41
C ILE A 44 8.56 7.46 -7.29
N GLN A 45 7.77 7.63 -8.35
CA GLN A 45 6.43 7.05 -8.43
C GLN A 45 6.52 5.54 -8.72
N ILE A 46 5.72 4.75 -8.00
CA ILE A 46 5.63 3.30 -8.13
C ILE A 46 4.20 2.92 -8.54
N SER A 47 4.07 2.04 -9.53
CA SER A 47 2.77 1.54 -9.94
C SER A 47 2.21 0.54 -8.90
N PRO A 48 0.94 0.67 -8.47
CA PRO A 48 0.28 -0.34 -7.62
C PRO A 48 0.35 -1.75 -8.20
N SER A 49 0.34 -1.88 -9.53
CA SER A 49 0.46 -3.17 -10.23
C SER A 49 1.82 -3.83 -10.02
N GLN A 50 2.90 -3.05 -9.94
CA GLN A 50 4.25 -3.58 -9.67
C GLN A 50 4.37 -4.10 -8.23
N ILE A 51 3.77 -3.38 -7.28
CA ILE A 51 3.70 -3.81 -5.87
C ILE A 51 2.90 -5.11 -5.77
N GLY A 52 1.71 -5.15 -6.38
CA GLY A 52 0.86 -6.34 -6.39
C GLY A 52 1.58 -7.57 -6.95
N ARG A 53 2.23 -7.43 -8.12
CA ARG A 53 3.01 -8.51 -8.73
C ARG A 53 4.16 -8.98 -7.83
N THR A 54 4.90 -8.05 -7.22
CA THR A 54 6.03 -8.39 -6.34
C THR A 54 5.58 -9.11 -5.08
N MET A 55 4.42 -8.74 -4.53
CA MET A 55 3.84 -9.35 -3.34
C MET A 55 2.96 -10.58 -3.62
N ASN A 56 2.81 -10.94 -4.90
CA ASN A 56 1.87 -11.97 -5.37
C ASN A 56 0.43 -11.75 -4.85
N ILE A 57 -0.10 -10.53 -5.01
CA ILE A 57 -1.47 -10.14 -4.65
C ILE A 57 -2.12 -9.32 -5.78
N ASP A 58 -3.45 -9.29 -5.81
CA ASP A 58 -4.19 -8.42 -6.73
C ASP A 58 -3.86 -6.93 -6.46
N ARG A 59 -3.64 -6.16 -7.52
CA ARG A 59 -3.36 -4.72 -7.44
C ARG A 59 -4.45 -3.94 -6.69
N ARG A 60 -5.70 -4.42 -6.71
CA ARG A 60 -6.83 -3.83 -5.99
C ARG A 60 -6.61 -3.83 -4.49
N VAL A 61 -6.03 -4.90 -3.95
CA VAL A 61 -5.65 -4.96 -2.53
C VAL A 61 -4.68 -3.83 -2.18
N VAL A 62 -3.75 -3.52 -3.08
CA VAL A 62 -2.80 -2.41 -2.88
C VAL A 62 -3.50 -1.05 -2.86
N ILE A 63 -4.52 -0.86 -3.70
CA ILE A 63 -5.27 0.40 -3.82
C ILE A 63 -6.28 0.57 -2.68
N GLU A 64 -6.85 -0.52 -2.18
CA GLU A 64 -7.85 -0.55 -1.10
C GLU A 64 -7.24 -0.52 0.31
N THR A 65 -5.90 -0.63 0.45
CA THR A 65 -5.17 -0.59 1.72
C THR A 65 -5.01 0.84 2.22
#